data_AF-A0A2N2K5T6-F1
#
_entry.id   AF-A0A2N2K5T6-F1
#
_cell.length_a   1.000
_cell.length_b   1.000
_cell.length_c   1.000
_cell.angle_alpha   90.00
_cell.angle_beta   90.00
_cell.angle_gamma   90.00
#
_symmetry.space_group_name_H-M   'P 1'
#
loop_
_entity.id
_entity.type
_entity.pdbx_description
1 polymer ?
#
loop_
_entity_poly.entity_id
_entity_poly.type
_entity_poly.pdbx_seq_one_letter_code
_entity_poly.pdbx_strand_id
1 'polypeptide(L)' 'MVDYSKPLKQHLREAGCEFERQGKGDHEIWYSPITHIRFAVDTHIKSRHTANAVLKQAGLPKKF' A
#
# COMPACT_ATOMS: atom_id res chain seq x y z
N MET A 1 11.00 -16.02 4.52
CA MET A 1 11.14 -14.55 4.35
C MET A 1 9.72 -13.98 4.43
N VAL A 2 9.47 -13.00 5.29
CA VAL A 2 8.11 -12.45 5.48
C VAL A 2 7.80 -11.48 4.35
N ASP A 3 6.65 -11.65 3.69
CA ASP A 3 6.12 -10.70 2.70
C ASP A 3 4.92 -9.97 3.29
N TYR A 4 5.03 -8.65 3.38
CA TYR A 4 4.02 -7.75 3.93
C TYR A 4 3.04 -7.26 2.86
N SER A 5 3.28 -7.53 1.58
CA SER A 5 2.46 -7.03 0.46
C SER A 5 0.99 -7.46 0.58
N LYS A 6 0.73 -8.74 0.80
CA LYS A 6 -0.62 -9.31 0.91
C LYS A 6 -1.41 -8.72 2.09
N PRO A 7 -0.94 -8.76 3.35
CA PRO A 7 -1.68 -8.19 4.46
C PRO A 7 -1.80 -6.65 4.37
N LEU A 8 -0.82 -5.97 3.76
CA LEU A 8 -0.90 -4.54 3.49
C LEU A 8 -2.04 -4.22 2.51
N LYS A 9 -2.08 -4.89 1.35
CA LYS A 9 -3.12 -4.68 0.33
C LYS A 9 -4.52 -5.00 0.85
N GLN A 10 -4.65 -6.02 1.70
CA GLN A 10 -5.91 -6.30 2.40
C GLN A 10 -6.33 -5.13 3.28
N HIS A 11 -5.41 -4.60 4.09
CA HIS A 11 -5.72 -3.48 4.98
C HIS A 11 -6.04 -2.18 4.22
N LEU A 12 -5.36 -1.95 3.10
CA LEU A 12 -5.67 -0.81 2.21
C LEU A 12 -7.09 -0.92 1.66
N ARG A 13 -7.52 -2.09 1.19
CA ARG A 13 -8.89 -2.32 0.70
C ARG A 13 -9.95 -2.18 1.80
N GLU A 14 -9.67 -2.69 3.00
CA GLU A 14 -10.55 -2.51 4.17
C GLU A 14 -10.76 -1.02 4.50
N ALA A 15 -9.73 -0.20 4.28
CA ALA A 15 -9.79 1.25 4.44
C ALA A 15 -10.40 1.99 3.23
N GLY A 16 -10.88 1.28 2.21
CA GLY A 16 -11.45 1.86 1.00
C GLY A 16 -10.43 2.39 0.00
N CYS A 17 -9.13 2.11 0.17
CA CYS A 17 -8.14 2.40 -0.87
C CYS A 17 -8.28 1.40 -2.02
N GLU A 18 -8.09 1.89 -3.24
CA GLU A 18 -8.35 1.12 -4.45
C GLU A 18 -7.11 1.01 -5.33
N PHE A 19 -6.95 -0.15 -5.96
CA PHE A 19 -5.97 -0.32 -7.02
C PHE A 19 -6.46 0.42 -8.26
N GLU A 20 -5.65 1.34 -8.78
CA GLU A 20 -6.02 2.16 -9.93
C GLU A 20 -5.40 1.63 -11.22
N ARG A 21 -4.09 1.35 -11.22
CA ARG A 21 -3.39 0.83 -12.41
C ARG A 21 -2.02 0.26 -12.08
N GLN A 22 -1.44 -0.48 -13.02
CA GLN A 22 -0.03 -0.88 -12.94
C GLN A 22 0.88 0.34 -13.17
N GLY A 23 1.91 0.46 -12.32
CA GLY A 23 3.02 1.40 -12.46
C GLY A 23 4.14 0.83 -13.34
N LYS A 24 5.35 1.37 -13.17
CA LYS A 24 6.54 0.84 -13.87
C LYS A 24 6.99 -0.46 -13.21
N GLY A 25 7.20 -1.51 -14.01
CA GLY A 25 7.64 -2.81 -13.50
C GLY A 25 6.55 -3.49 -12.66
N ASP A 26 6.93 -3.94 -11.47
CA ASP A 26 6.11 -4.68 -10.53
C ASP A 26 5.41 -3.79 -9.48
N HIS A 27 5.43 -2.48 -9.66
CA HIS A 27 4.75 -1.54 -8.77
C HIS A 27 3.30 -1.33 -9.18
N GLU A 28 2.40 -1.27 -8.20
CA GLU A 28 0.99 -0.93 -8.37
C GLU A 28 0.75 0.52 -7.95
N ILE A 29 -0.12 1.24 -8.66
CA ILE A 29 -0.61 2.56 -8.25
C ILE A 29 -1.96 2.39 -7.60
N TRP A 30 -2.07 2.90 -6.38
CA TRP A 30 -3.27 2.87 -5.55
C TRP A 30 -3.75 4.28 -5.26
N TYR A 31 -5.06 4.44 -5.11
CA TYR A 31 -5.71 5.67 -4.72
C TYR A 31 -6.24 5.55 -3.29
N SER A 32 -6.00 6.57 -2.46
CA SER A 32 -6.61 6.68 -1.13
C SER A 32 -7.73 7.71 -1.15
N PRO A 33 -8.98 7.35 -0.81
CA PRO A 33 -10.05 8.33 -0.60
C PRO A 33 -9.88 9.13 0.69
N ILE A 34 -9.00 8.71 1.60
CA ILE A 34 -8.74 9.40 2.87
C ILE A 34 -7.86 10.63 2.62
N THR A 35 -6.76 10.43 1.90
CA THR A 35 -5.79 11.49 1.59
C THR A 35 -5.97 12.11 0.22
N HIS A 36 -6.83 11.55 -0.63
CA HIS A 36 -7.08 11.97 -2.02
C HIS A 36 -5.82 11.95 -2.89
N ILE A 37 -4.85 11.10 -2.56
CA ILE A 37 -3.61 10.96 -3.32
C ILE A 37 -3.49 9.57 -3.94
N ARG A 38 -2.68 9.52 -5.00
CA ARG A 38 -2.19 8.28 -5.60
C ARG A 38 -0.82 7.96 -5.04
N PHE A 39 -0.59 6.71 -4.67
CA PHE A 39 0.68 6.24 -4.13
C PHE A 39 1.06 4.89 -4.73
N ALA A 40 2.36 4.60 -4.72
CA ALA A 40 2.88 3.35 -5.24
C ALA A 40 2.95 2.29 -4.14
N VAL A 41 2.58 1.06 -4.48
CA VAL A 41 2.67 -0.12 -3.63
C VAL A 41 3.47 -1.18 -4.38
N ASP A 42 4.59 -1.59 -3.80
CA ASP A 42 5.41 -2.68 -4.31
C ASP A 42 4.65 -4.01 -4.14
N THR A 43 4.73 -4.90 -5.14
CA THR A 43 4.09 -6.23 -5.08
C THR A 43 4.80 -7.19 -4.14
N HIS A 44 6.05 -6.93 -3.75
CA HIS A 44 6.88 -7.75 -2.88
C HIS A 44 7.57 -6.93 -1.79
N ILE A 45 6.89 -6.73 -0.66
CA ILE A 45 7.39 -5.91 0.43
C ILE A 45 8.02 -6.78 1.51
N LYS A 46 9.35 -6.81 1.59
CA LYS A 46 10.09 -7.57 2.61
C LYS A 46 10.36 -6.81 3.91
N SER A 47 10.12 -5.49 3.92
CA SER A 47 10.42 -4.61 5.04
C SER A 47 9.14 -4.04 5.66
N ARG A 48 8.99 -4.23 6.98
CA ARG A 48 7.93 -3.60 7.77
C ARG A 48 7.93 -2.06 7.65
N HIS A 49 9.12 -1.46 7.49
CA HIS A 49 9.26 -0.01 7.41
C HIS A 49 8.64 0.50 6.12
N THR A 50 8.85 -0.20 5.01
CA THR A 50 8.22 0.09 3.72
C THR A 50 6.71 -0.08 3.78
N ALA A 51 6.21 -1.17 4.37
CA ALA A 51 4.77 -1.38 4.54
C ALA A 51 4.11 -0.26 5.35
N ASN A 52 4.74 0.18 6.44
CA ASN A 52 4.25 1.29 7.25
C ASN A 52 4.36 2.65 6.55
N ALA A 53 5.34 2.85 5.67
CA ALA A 53 5.46 4.06 4.87
C ALA A 53 4.28 4.16 3.88
N VAL A 54 3.88 3.04 3.26
CA VAL A 54 2.70 2.98 2.41
C VAL A 54 1.42 3.30 3.20
N LEU A 55 1.24 2.73 4.40
CA LEU A 55 0.10 3.06 5.26
C LEU A 55 0.06 4.56 5.59
N LYS A 56 1.21 5.15 5.90
CA LYS A 56 1.31 6.60 6.14
C LYS A 56 0.88 7.43 4.92
N GLN A 57 1.26 7.03 3.70
CA GLN A 57 0.82 7.71 2.47
C GLN A 57 -0.69 7.58 2.26
N ALA A 58 -1.26 6.42 2.57
CA ALA A 58 -2.71 6.19 2.52
C ALA A 58 -3.49 6.95 3.61
N GLY A 59 -2.81 7.56 4.59
CA GLY A 59 -3.45 8.24 5.73
C GLY A 59 -3.81 7.31 6.89
N LEU A 60 -3.22 6.11 6.95
CA LEU A 60 -3.52 5.08 7.92
C LEU A 60 -2.44 4.97 9.02
N PRO A 61 -2.82 4.51 10.24
CA PRO A 61 -1.86 4.25 11.29
C PRO A 61 -0.92 3.09 10.92
N LYS A 62 0.25 3.05 11.57
CA LYS A 62 1.21 1.94 11.41
C LYS A 62 0.60 0.63 11.92
N LYS A 63 0.86 -0.48 11.22
CA LYS A 63 0.34 -1.81 11.54
C LYS A 63 1.41 -2.90 11.59
N PHE A 64 2.58 -2.69 10.98
CA PHE A 64 3.63 -3.71 10.78
C PHE A 64 4.93 -3.43 11.53
#